data_AF-L1M9D4-F1
#
_entry.id   AF-L1M9D4-F1
#
_cell.length_a   1.000
_cell.length_b   1.000
_cell.length_c   1.000
_cell.angle_alpha   90.00
_cell.angle_beta   90.00
_cell.angle_gamma   90.00
#
_symmetry.space_group_name_H-M   'P 1'
#
loop_
_entity.id
_entity.type
_entity.pdbx_description
1 polymer ?
#
loop_
_entity_poly.entity_id
_entity_poly.type
_entity_poly.pdbx_seq_one_letter_code
_entity_poly.pdbx_strand_id
1 'polypeptide(L)'
;MKEHVQLPNATYVEHNKGADSWQDMYLMSQCRHNIVANSSFSWWGAWLNGHADKVVCCPSIWTRAGGDENLCPASWHRIAVE
;
A
#
# COMPACT_ATOMS: atom_id res chain seq x y z
N MET A 1 8.97 -10.39 3.66
CA MET A 1 9.46 -9.11 4.23
C MET A 1 10.31 -9.36 5.47
N LYS A 2 9.79 -10.09 6.47
CA LYS A 2 10.49 -10.46 7.72
C LYS A 2 11.87 -11.09 7.52
N GLU A 3 12.10 -11.88 6.47
CA GLU A 3 13.41 -12.52 6.23
C GLU A 3 14.47 -11.55 5.68
N HIS A 4 14.07 -10.51 4.96
CA HIS A 4 14.97 -9.62 4.22
C HIS A 4 15.03 -8.20 4.77
N VAL A 5 14.05 -7.81 5.59
CA VAL A 5 13.93 -6.46 6.15
C VAL A 5 13.69 -6.62 7.64
N GLN A 6 14.67 -6.17 8.45
CA GLN A 6 14.57 -6.11 9.90
C GLN A 6 14.43 -4.66 10.33
N LEU A 7 13.20 -4.24 10.64
CA LEU A 7 12.93 -2.91 11.17
C LEU A 7 12.94 -2.91 12.70
N PRO A 8 13.59 -1.92 13.35
CA PRO A 8 13.44 -1.74 14.79
C PRO A 8 11.98 -1.39 15.11
N ASN A 9 11.44 -1.97 16.18
CA ASN A 9 10.07 -1.74 16.65
C ASN A 9 8.97 -2.07 15.61
N ALA A 10 9.14 -3.17 14.88
CA ALA A 10 8.16 -3.64 13.92
C ALA A 10 7.45 -4.92 14.36
N THR A 11 6.15 -4.96 14.11
CA THR A 11 5.35 -6.19 14.16
C THR A 11 5.01 -6.59 12.74
N TYR A 12 5.48 -7.77 12.33
CA TYR A 12 5.11 -8.34 11.02
C TYR A 12 3.78 -9.08 11.18
N VAL A 13 2.79 -8.66 10.40
CA VAL A 13 1.45 -9.28 10.38
C VAL A 13 1.35 -10.08 9.09
N GLU A 14 1.22 -11.41 9.23
CA GLU A 14 1.12 -12.36 8.13
C GLU A 14 0.25 -13.55 8.57
N HIS A 15 -1.04 -13.55 8.25
CA HIS A 15 -1.89 -14.69 8.62
C HIS A 15 -3.14 -14.85 7.75
N ASN A 16 -3.82 -13.75 7.41
CA ASN A 16 -5.12 -13.83 6.76
C ASN A 16 -4.98 -14.17 5.26
N LYS A 17 -5.84 -15.06 4.77
CA LYS A 17 -5.82 -15.55 3.39
C LYS A 17 -7.24 -15.82 2.89
N GLY A 18 -7.41 -15.85 1.58
CA GLY A 18 -8.69 -16.20 0.95
C GLY A 18 -9.82 -15.31 1.46
N ALA A 19 -10.85 -15.93 2.03
CA ALA A 19 -12.04 -15.26 2.55
C ALA A 19 -11.74 -14.32 3.74
N ASP A 20 -10.60 -14.46 4.41
CA ASP A 20 -10.21 -13.60 5.53
C ASP A 20 -9.29 -12.44 5.10
N SER A 21 -8.86 -12.38 3.83
CA SER A 21 -7.93 -11.35 3.34
C SER A 21 -8.45 -9.93 3.57
N TRP A 22 -9.77 -9.72 3.65
CA TRP A 22 -10.34 -8.41 3.94
C TRP A 22 -9.92 -7.87 5.32
N GLN A 23 -9.59 -8.73 6.28
CA GLN A 23 -9.14 -8.31 7.62
C GLN A 23 -7.79 -7.58 7.53
N ASP A 24 -6.88 -8.06 6.68
CA ASP A 24 -5.61 -7.38 6.40
C ASP A 24 -5.85 -6.05 5.69
N MET A 25 -6.76 -6.02 4.71
CA MET A 25 -7.12 -4.76 4.03
C MET A 25 -7.73 -3.74 5.01
N TYR A 26 -8.58 -4.20 5.93
CA TYR A 26 -9.13 -3.37 7.01
C TYR A 26 -8.00 -2.83 7.88
N LEU A 27 -7.08 -3.68 8.35
CA LEU A 27 -5.92 -3.25 9.14
C LEU A 27 -5.06 -2.21 8.39
N MET A 28 -4.82 -2.41 7.09
CA MET A 28 -4.10 -1.46 6.23
C MET A 28 -4.81 -0.11 6.14
N SER A 29 -6.14 -0.08 6.13
CA SER A 29 -6.93 1.16 6.12
C SER A 29 -6.82 1.95 7.43
N GLN A 30 -6.43 1.29 8.53
CA GLN A 30 -6.24 1.93 9.82
C GLN A 30 -4.80 2.41 10.05
N CYS A 31 -3.89 2.22 9.08
CA CYS A 31 -2.54 2.76 9.18
C CYS A 31 -2.56 4.29 9.09
N ARG A 32 -1.65 4.98 9.78
CA ARG A 32 -1.50 6.44 9.63
C ARG A 32 -1.02 6.85 8.23
N HIS A 33 -0.12 6.05 7.66
CA HIS A 33 0.45 6.23 6.32
C HIS A 33 0.56 4.87 5.63
N ASN A 34 0.59 4.85 4.30
CA ASN A 34 0.68 3.62 3.51
C ASN A 34 1.84 3.68 2.52
N ILE A 35 2.57 2.58 2.39
CA ILE A 35 3.45 2.30 1.24
C ILE A 35 2.80 1.15 0.50
N VAL A 36 2.49 1.34 -0.78
CA VAL A 36 1.79 0.34 -1.60
C VAL A 36 2.66 -0.16 -2.73
N ALA A 37 2.47 -1.42 -3.12
CA ALA A 37 3.02 -1.95 -4.36
C ALA A 37 2.06 -1.67 -5.52
N ASN A 38 2.47 -2.02 -6.75
CA ASN A 38 1.60 -2.14 -7.93
C ASN A 38 0.64 -3.33 -7.80
N SER A 39 -0.20 -3.28 -6.77
CA SER A 39 -1.12 -4.33 -6.35
C SER A 39 -2.47 -3.71 -6.01
N SER A 40 -3.54 -4.27 -6.58
CA SER A 40 -4.91 -3.85 -6.30
C SER A 40 -5.25 -4.00 -4.82
N PHE A 41 -4.69 -5.00 -4.14
CA PHE A 41 -4.94 -5.26 -2.72
C PHE A 41 -4.39 -4.13 -1.84
N SER A 42 -3.11 -3.75 -2.03
CA SER A 42 -2.53 -2.65 -1.26
C SER A 42 -3.11 -1.29 -1.65
N TRP A 43 -3.50 -1.13 -2.92
CA TRP A 43 -4.18 0.07 -3.40
C TRP A 43 -5.50 0.32 -2.65
N TRP A 44 -6.35 -0.70 -2.52
CA TRP A 44 -7.62 -0.55 -1.79
C TRP A 44 -7.42 -0.28 -0.30
N GLY A 45 -6.44 -0.92 0.33
CA GLY A 45 -6.09 -0.60 1.72
C GLY A 45 -5.75 0.88 1.94
N ALA A 46 -4.95 1.48 1.05
CA ALA A 46 -4.58 2.89 1.14
C ALA A 46 -5.70 3.85 0.70
N TRP A 47 -6.52 3.44 -0.27
CA TRP A 47 -7.69 4.20 -0.70
C TRP A 47 -8.70 4.35 0.43
N LEU A 48 -9.03 3.24 1.10
CA LEU A 48 -9.99 3.18 2.20
C LEU A 48 -9.49 3.84 3.49
N ASN A 49 -8.20 4.16 3.58
CA ASN A 49 -7.65 4.87 4.72
C ASN A 49 -8.31 6.26 4.89
N GLY A 50 -9.00 6.48 6.00
CA GLY A 50 -9.74 7.72 6.28
C GLY A 50 -8.92 8.85 6.92
N HIS A 51 -7.64 8.63 7.25
CA HIS A 51 -6.81 9.65 7.88
C HIS A 51 -6.61 10.86 6.96
N ALA A 52 -6.98 12.06 7.44
CA ALA A 52 -6.86 13.29 6.68
C ALA A 52 -5.40 13.71 6.44
N ASP A 53 -4.50 13.34 7.35
CA ASP A 53 -3.05 13.55 7.27
C ASP A 53 -2.29 12.36 6.64
N LYS A 54 -3.01 11.43 5.99
CA LYS A 54 -2.37 10.25 5.40
C LYS A 54 -1.38 10.65 4.31
N VAL A 55 -0.28 9.90 4.28
CA VAL A 55 0.74 9.95 3.23
C VAL A 55 0.69 8.58 2.58
N VAL A 56 0.47 8.55 1.27
CA VAL A 56 0.45 7.31 0.50
C VAL A 56 1.57 7.37 -0.51
N CYS A 57 2.53 6.44 -0.42
CA CYS A 57 3.62 6.29 -1.37
C CYS A 57 3.33 5.11 -2.30
N CYS A 58 3.41 5.33 -3.62
CA CYS A 58 3.20 4.31 -4.64
C CYS A 58 4.30 4.36 -5.72
N PRO A 59 4.54 3.28 -6.48
CA PRO A 59 5.48 3.30 -7.60
C PRO A 59 4.97 4.23 -8.71
N SER A 60 5.87 4.98 -9.36
CA SER A 60 5.53 5.83 -10.51
C SER A 60 5.09 5.00 -11.73
N ILE A 61 5.63 3.80 -11.88
CA ILE A 61 5.28 2.83 -12.93
C ILE A 61 4.32 1.80 -12.34
N TRP A 62 3.05 1.88 -12.72
CA TRP A 62 2.03 0.96 -12.23
C TRP A 62 1.79 -0.26 -13.13
N THR A 63 1.83 -0.07 -14.45
CA THR A 63 1.65 -1.15 -15.42
C THR A 63 2.85 -1.26 -16.35
N ARG A 64 3.04 -2.42 -16.98
CA ARG A 64 4.09 -2.62 -17.99
C ARG A 64 3.94 -1.71 -19.22
N ALA A 65 2.72 -1.25 -19.51
CA ALA A 65 2.46 -0.33 -20.61
C ALA A 65 2.80 1.12 -20.26
N GLY A 66 3.28 1.39 -19.03
CA GLY A 66 3.47 2.74 -18.51
C GLY A 66 2.36 3.14 -17.53
N GLY A 67 2.62 4.20 -16.77
CA GLY A 67 1.76 4.66 -15.69
C GLY A 67 0.41 5.17 -16.19
N ASP A 68 -0.67 4.53 -15.74
CA ASP A 68 -2.00 5.13 -15.80
C ASP A 68 -2.01 6.28 -14.78
N GLU A 69 -1.93 7.51 -15.30
CA GLU A 69 -1.92 8.73 -14.49
C GLU A 69 -3.16 8.84 -13.62
N ASN A 70 -4.27 8.19 -13.99
CA ASN A 70 -5.53 8.29 -13.27
C ASN A 70 -5.74 7.18 -12.23
N LEU A 71 -4.91 6.14 -12.24
CA LEU A 71 -5.11 5.00 -11.36
C LEU A 71 -4.77 5.30 -9.89
N CYS A 72 -3.71 6.07 -9.65
CA CYS A 72 -3.39 6.56 -8.31
C CYS A 72 -3.83 8.02 -8.17
N PRO A 73 -4.53 8.41 -7.10
CA PRO A 73 -4.82 9.81 -6.81
C PRO A 73 -3.62 10.73 -6.97
N ALA A 74 -3.84 11.93 -7.50
CA ALA A 74 -2.80 12.95 -7.60
C ALA A 74 -2.21 13.34 -6.24
N SER A 75 -2.95 13.13 -5.14
CA SER A 75 -2.47 13.34 -3.78
C SER A 75 -1.50 12.27 -3.28
N TRP A 76 -1.32 11.16 -3.99
CA TRP A 76 -0.38 10.11 -3.62
C TRP A 76 1.02 10.43 -4.14
N HIS A 77 2.02 10.16 -3.32
CA HIS A 77 3.43 10.38 -3.64
C HIS A 77 3.93 9.25 -4.54
N ARG A 78 4.14 9.57 -5.81
CA ARG A 78 4.72 8.65 -6.80
C ARG A 78 6.24 8.62 -6.66
N ILE A 79 6.77 7.47 -6.32
CA ILE A 79 8.21 7.23 -6.19
C ILE A 79 8.76 6.76 -7.54
N ALA A 80 9.72 7.50 -8.09
CA ALA A 80 10.39 7.13 -9.32
C ALA A 80 11.09 5.77 -9.17
N VAL A 81 10.95 4.92 -10.18
CA VAL A 81 11.67 3.65 -10.28
C VAL A 81 12.76 3.86 -11.33
N GLU A 82 14.02 3.68 -10.94
CA GLU A 82 15.19 3.72 -11.82
C GLU A 82 15.35 2.40 -12.60
#